data_AF-A0A847ETV9-F1
#
_entry.id   AF-A0A847ETV9-F1
#
_cell.length_a   1.000
_cell.length_b   1.000
_cell.length_c   1.000
_cell.angle_alpha   90.00
_cell.angle_beta   90.00
_cell.angle_gamma   90.00
#
_symmetry.space_group_name_H-M   'P 1'
#
loop_
_entity.id
_entity.type
_entity.pdbx_description
1 polymer ?
#
loop_
_entity_poly.entity_id
_entity_poly.type
_entity_poly.pdbx_seq_one_letter_code
_entity_poly.pdbx_strand_id
1 'polypeptide(L)'
;MKKKYLFIGLILGLIALGVVTFFLVRNRGEEEIVEDINNTPTYKYDMILEKQYKADNLWEYKVSGQFPNPCYTASVEEIVRESFPEQVTIVITVSKPSEEMVCAQVISEYEHEDSFTASEQAVVKLEVID
;
A
#
# COMPACT_ATOMS: atom_id res chain seq x y z
N MET A 1 -40.05 23.80 41.51
CA MET A 1 -40.05 22.44 40.90
C MET A 1 -39.64 22.41 39.42
N LYS A 2 -39.96 23.42 38.59
CA LYS A 2 -39.62 23.43 37.15
C LYS A 2 -38.11 23.47 36.80
N LYS A 3 -37.27 24.08 37.65
CA LYS A 3 -35.81 24.19 37.40
C LYS A 3 -35.05 22.85 37.52
N LYS A 4 -35.53 21.90 38.33
CA LYS A 4 -34.86 20.58 38.51
C LYS A 4 -35.02 19.68 37.27
N TYR A 5 -36.17 19.75 36.60
CA TYR A 5 -36.42 19.03 35.35
C TYR A 5 -35.63 19.61 34.16
N LEU A 6 -35.27 20.89 34.22
CA LEU A 6 -34.44 21.54 33.20
C LEU A 6 -32.99 21.01 33.24
N PHE A 7 -32.42 20.79 34.44
CA PHE A 7 -31.09 20.20 34.58
C PHE A 7 -31.04 18.72 34.17
N ILE A 8 -32.08 17.94 34.49
CA ILE A 8 -32.16 16.52 34.10
C ILE A 8 -32.26 16.39 32.57
N GLY A 9 -33.05 17.25 31.91
CA GLY A 9 -33.12 17.28 30.45
C GLY A 9 -31.79 17.62 29.78
N LEU A 10 -31.01 18.52 30.37
CA LEU A 10 -29.70 18.92 29.85
C LEU A 10 -28.67 17.78 29.95
N ILE A 11 -28.65 17.04 31.07
CA ILE A 11 -27.75 15.90 31.25
C ILE A 11 -28.09 14.77 30.27
N LEU A 12 -29.39 14.45 30.10
CA LEU A 12 -29.82 13.44 29.14
C LEU A 12 -29.49 13.84 27.69
N GLY A 13 -29.60 15.12 27.35
CA GLY A 13 -29.19 15.64 26.04
C GLY A 13 -27.70 15.45 25.77
N LEU A 14 -26.83 15.69 26.75
CA LEU A 14 -25.39 15.51 26.61
C LEU A 14 -24.99 14.04 26.44
N ILE A 15 -25.64 13.13 27.17
CA ILE A 15 -25.41 11.68 27.04
C ILE A 15 -25.83 11.20 25.64
N ALA A 16 -27.00 11.63 25.15
CA ALA A 16 -27.46 11.29 23.81
C ALA A 16 -26.51 11.80 22.72
N LEU A 17 -25.99 13.02 22.87
CA LEU A 17 -24.98 13.59 21.97
C LEU A 17 -23.69 12.76 21.96
N GLY A 18 -23.20 12.33 23.14
CA GLY A 18 -22.00 11.50 23.25
C GLY A 18 -22.16 10.12 22.60
N VAL A 19 -23.34 9.51 22.70
CA VAL A 19 -23.61 8.22 22.05
C VAL A 19 -23.67 8.37 20.53
N VAL A 20 -24.31 9.43 20.02
CA VAL A 20 -24.37 9.69 18.58
C VAL A 20 -22.99 9.98 18.01
N THR A 21 -22.17 10.81 18.66
CA THR A 21 -20.81 11.07 18.19
C THR A 21 -19.94 9.81 18.23
N PHE A 22 -20.06 8.97 19.25
CA PHE A 22 -19.35 7.69 19.34
C PHE A 22 -19.73 6.74 18.19
N PHE A 23 -21.01 6.63 17.85
CA PHE A 23 -21.46 5.83 16.72
C PHE A 23 -21.03 6.41 15.36
N LEU A 24 -21.05 7.73 15.19
CA LEU A 24 -20.57 8.38 13.96
C LEU A 24 -19.06 8.22 13.75
N VAL A 25 -18.27 8.25 14.83
CA VAL A 25 -16.82 8.01 14.77
C VAL A 25 -16.52 6.53 14.49
N ARG A 26 -17.26 5.60 15.11
CA ARG A 26 -17.03 4.15 14.91
C ARG A 26 -17.47 3.64 13.53
N ASN A 27 -18.43 4.29 12.88
CA ASN A 27 -18.87 3.95 11.52
C ASN A 27 -18.03 4.64 10.42
N ARG A 28 -17.06 5.49 10.78
CA ARG A 28 -15.94 5.74 9.87
C ARG A 28 -15.07 4.49 9.89
N GLY A 29 -15.42 3.55 9.03
CA GLY A 29 -14.49 2.50 8.61
C GLY A 29 -13.17 3.17 8.23
N GLU A 30 -12.07 2.47 8.51
CA GLU A 30 -10.73 2.85 8.10
C GLU A 30 -10.79 3.51 6.72
N GLU A 31 -10.51 4.81 6.68
CA GLU A 31 -10.16 5.45 5.42
C GLU A 31 -8.90 4.72 4.97
N GLU A 32 -9.08 3.84 3.99
CA GLU A 32 -7.99 3.36 3.15
C GLU A 32 -7.20 4.60 2.74
N ILE A 33 -5.95 4.67 3.19
CA ILE A 33 -5.03 5.71 2.77
C ILE A 33 -4.77 5.43 1.29
N VAL A 34 -5.60 6.01 0.43
CA VAL A 34 -5.30 6.11 -1.00
C VAL A 34 -4.11 7.05 -1.06
N GLU A 35 -2.89 6.49 -1.06
CA GLU A 35 -1.69 7.23 -1.40
C GLU A 35 -1.93 7.89 -2.76
N ASP A 36 -1.78 9.20 -2.79
CA ASP A 36 -1.95 10.07 -3.95
C ASP A 36 -1.14 9.54 -5.15
N ILE A 37 -1.84 8.94 -6.11
CA ILE A 37 -1.31 8.28 -7.33
C ILE A 37 -0.45 9.25 -8.18
N ASN A 38 -0.48 10.55 -7.90
CA ASN A 38 0.23 11.59 -8.64
C ASN A 38 1.75 11.63 -8.41
N ASN A 39 2.31 10.86 -7.48
CA ASN A 39 3.77 10.81 -7.23
C ASN A 39 4.42 9.46 -7.52
N THR A 40 3.75 8.56 -8.25
CA THR A 40 4.39 7.32 -8.70
C THR A 40 5.38 7.68 -9.81
N PRO A 41 6.70 7.44 -9.65
CA PRO A 41 7.64 7.60 -10.75
C PRO A 41 7.14 6.75 -11.92
N THR A 42 7.05 7.32 -13.12
CA THR A 42 6.67 6.55 -14.30
C THR A 42 7.83 5.61 -14.64
N TYR A 43 7.73 4.36 -14.20
CA TYR A 43 8.71 3.32 -14.50
C TYR A 43 8.53 2.84 -15.95
N LYS A 44 9.63 2.45 -16.60
CA LYS A 44 9.72 2.03 -18.02
C LYS A 44 8.84 0.82 -18.42
N TYR A 45 8.18 0.19 -17.46
CA TYR A 45 7.41 -1.06 -17.62
C TYR A 45 6.04 -1.00 -16.92
N ASP A 46 5.55 0.21 -16.63
CA ASP A 46 4.26 0.44 -15.94
C ASP A 46 4.13 -0.39 -14.64
N MET A 47 5.24 -0.53 -13.91
CA MET A 47 5.30 -1.33 -12.68
C MET A 47 4.57 -0.61 -11.55
N ILE A 48 3.68 -1.33 -10.89
CA ILE A 48 2.85 -0.88 -9.78
C ILE A 48 3.14 -1.77 -8.58
N LEU A 49 3.35 -1.15 -7.42
CA LEU A 49 3.52 -1.84 -6.14
C LEU A 49 2.25 -1.67 -5.31
N GLU A 50 1.58 -2.78 -5.05
CA GLU A 50 0.54 -2.89 -4.03
C GLU A 50 1.17 -3.48 -2.77
N LYS A 51 0.86 -2.90 -1.61
CA LYS A 51 1.44 -3.31 -0.33
C LYS A 51 0.39 -3.27 0.77
N GLN A 52 0.43 -4.25 1.66
CA GLN A 52 -0.48 -4.33 2.79
C GLN A 52 0.27 -4.78 4.04
N TYR A 53 0.21 -3.96 5.10
CA TYR A 53 0.60 -4.38 6.43
C TYR A 53 -0.46 -5.32 7.02
N LYS A 54 -0.02 -6.45 7.59
CA LYS A 54 -0.92 -7.41 8.25
C LYS A 54 -0.84 -7.26 9.77
N ALA A 55 0.10 -7.95 10.39
CA ALA A 55 0.35 -7.96 11.83
C ALA A 55 1.75 -8.54 12.08
N ASP A 56 2.27 -8.42 13.31
CA ASP A 56 3.55 -9.02 13.73
C ASP A 56 4.73 -8.64 12.82
N ASN A 57 4.78 -7.38 12.38
CA ASN A 57 5.77 -6.86 11.43
C ASN A 57 5.73 -7.50 10.03
N LEU A 58 4.67 -8.23 9.67
CA LEU A 58 4.53 -8.85 8.36
C LEU A 58 3.86 -7.91 7.36
N TRP A 59 4.53 -7.71 6.22
CA TRP A 59 4.00 -7.05 5.04
C TRP A 59 3.83 -8.05 3.91
N GLU A 60 2.70 -7.98 3.22
CA GLU A 60 2.49 -8.63 1.92
C GLU A 60 2.59 -7.57 0.83
N TYR A 61 3.16 -7.94 -0.31
CA TYR A 61 3.21 -7.06 -1.46
C TYR A 61 3.00 -7.80 -2.77
N LYS A 62 2.46 -7.08 -3.74
CA LYS A 62 2.31 -7.50 -5.12
C LYS A 62 2.93 -6.46 -6.03
N VAL A 63 3.76 -6.90 -6.96
CA VAL A 63 4.19 -6.08 -8.08
C VAL A 63 3.53 -6.59 -9.35
N SER A 64 2.85 -5.69 -10.04
CA SER A 64 2.28 -5.94 -11.37
C SER A 64 2.86 -4.96 -12.39
N GLY A 65 3.02 -5.38 -13.63
CA GLY A 65 3.43 -4.49 -14.71
C GLY A 65 3.40 -5.19 -16.07
N GLN A 66 3.97 -4.54 -17.08
CA GLN A 66 3.93 -5.05 -18.45
C GLN A 66 5.31 -5.00 -19.10
N PHE A 67 5.69 -6.12 -19.72
CA PHE A 67 6.85 -6.18 -20.59
C PHE A 67 6.46 -6.04 -22.07
N PRO A 68 7.32 -5.41 -22.89
CA PRO A 68 7.06 -5.27 -24.33
C PRO A 68 6.92 -6.61 -25.06
N ASN A 69 7.57 -7.66 -24.54
CA ASN A 69 7.52 -9.01 -25.07
C ASN A 69 7.81 -10.06 -23.97
N PRO A 70 7.45 -11.35 -24.18
CA PRO A 70 7.60 -12.39 -23.16
C PRO A 70 9.03 -12.87 -22.93
N CYS A 71 10.03 -12.39 -23.68
CA CYS A 71 11.42 -12.77 -23.46
C CYS A 71 12.13 -11.91 -22.41
N TYR A 72 11.53 -10.80 -21.98
CA TYR A 72 12.01 -10.07 -20.84
C TYR A 72 11.87 -10.95 -19.59
N THR A 73 12.86 -10.91 -18.73
CA THR A 73 12.80 -11.57 -17.42
C THR A 73 13.01 -10.54 -16.33
N ALA A 74 12.50 -10.80 -15.13
CA ALA A 74 12.75 -9.94 -13.98
C ALA A 74 13.09 -10.77 -12.75
N SER A 75 13.98 -10.24 -11.91
CA SER A 75 14.23 -10.72 -10.55
C SER A 75 13.84 -9.64 -9.56
N VAL A 76 13.27 -10.07 -8.43
CA VAL A 76 12.85 -9.19 -7.34
C VAL A 76 13.75 -9.43 -6.13
N GLU A 77 14.14 -8.35 -5.46
CA GLU A 77 14.92 -8.38 -4.21
C GLU A 77 14.37 -7.34 -3.23
N GLU A 78 14.18 -7.73 -1.98
CA GLU A 78 13.81 -6.82 -0.90
C GLU A 78 15.04 -6.33 -0.14
N ILE A 79 15.25 -5.02 -0.14
CA ILE A 79 16.32 -4.38 0.62
C ILE A 79 15.70 -3.67 1.82
N VAL A 80 15.90 -4.24 3.01
CA VAL A 80 15.48 -3.67 4.30
C VAL A 80 16.64 -2.88 4.91
N ARG A 81 16.35 -1.63 5.32
CA ARG A 81 17.30 -0.75 6.02
C ARG A 81 16.70 -0.36 7.37
N GLU A 82 17.39 -0.77 8.43
CA GLU A 82 17.06 -0.48 9.83
C GLU A 82 17.31 1.00 10.19
N SER A 83 16.48 1.91 9.65
CA SER A 83 16.46 3.35 9.99
C SER A 83 15.18 3.74 10.74
N PHE A 84 15.04 5.03 11.13
CA PHE A 84 13.78 5.56 11.68
C PHE A 84 13.26 6.74 10.81
N PRO A 85 12.13 6.59 10.08
CA PRO A 85 11.39 5.34 9.91
C PRO A 85 12.22 4.29 9.17
N GLU A 86 11.86 3.02 9.36
CA GLU A 86 12.46 1.89 8.65
C GLU A 86 12.19 2.02 7.16
N GLN A 87 13.13 1.60 6.32
CA GLN A 87 12.99 1.75 4.87
C GLN A 87 13.09 0.39 4.20
N VAL A 88 12.12 0.09 3.35
CA VAL A 88 12.10 -1.11 2.53
C VAL A 88 12.04 -0.72 1.07
N THR A 89 12.97 -1.24 0.27
CA THR A 89 12.99 -1.03 -1.18
C THR A 89 12.79 -2.38 -1.87
N ILE A 90 11.70 -2.50 -2.61
CA ILE A 90 11.45 -3.63 -3.51
C ILE A 90 12.15 -3.30 -4.82
N VAL A 91 13.23 -4.01 -5.12
CA VAL A 91 14.05 -3.79 -6.32
C VAL A 91 13.69 -4.81 -7.37
N ILE A 92 13.30 -4.33 -8.55
CA ILE A 92 13.06 -5.16 -9.73
C ILE A 92 14.19 -4.94 -10.71
N THR A 93 14.92 -5.99 -11.02
CA THR A 93 15.95 -5.98 -12.06
C THR A 93 15.42 -6.66 -13.31
N VAL A 94 15.18 -5.88 -14.35
CA VAL A 94 14.66 -6.34 -15.63
C VAL A 94 15.81 -6.67 -16.57
N SER A 95 15.86 -7.89 -17.07
CA SER A 95 16.83 -8.34 -18.06
C SER A 95 16.21 -8.37 -19.46
N LYS A 96 16.87 -7.68 -20.39
CA LYS A 96 16.49 -7.66 -21.81
C LYS A 96 16.92 -8.97 -22.49
N PRO A 97 16.14 -9.49 -23.45
CA PRO A 97 16.57 -10.62 -24.27
C PRO A 97 17.80 -10.26 -25.11
N SER A 98 18.60 -11.26 -25.48
CA SER A 98 19.71 -11.07 -26.42
C SER A 98 19.20 -10.68 -27.80
N GLU A 99 20.01 -9.95 -28.58
CA GLU A 99 19.64 -9.52 -29.93
C GLU A 99 19.42 -10.70 -30.90
N GLU A 100 20.00 -11.86 -30.60
CA GLU A 100 19.86 -13.10 -31.37
C GLU A 100 18.57 -13.88 -31.03
N MET A 101 17.88 -13.52 -29.94
CA MET A 101 16.67 -14.19 -29.49
C MET A 101 15.45 -13.69 -30.26
N VAL A 102 14.74 -14.60 -30.92
CA VAL A 102 13.48 -14.29 -31.61
C VAL A 102 12.34 -14.28 -30.58
N CYS A 103 11.76 -13.11 -30.37
CA CYS A 103 10.68 -12.89 -29.42
C CYS A 103 9.35 -12.63 -30.12
N ALA A 104 8.28 -13.19 -29.57
CA ALA A 104 6.92 -12.87 -29.99
C ALA A 104 6.63 -11.39 -29.72
N GLN A 105 6.00 -10.69 -30.66
CA GLN A 105 5.67 -9.26 -30.52
C GLN A 105 4.30 -9.11 -29.85
N VAL A 106 4.21 -9.52 -28.59
CA VAL A 106 3.00 -9.45 -27.77
C VAL A 106 3.36 -8.94 -26.39
N ILE A 107 2.59 -7.99 -25.87
CA ILE A 107 2.76 -7.51 -24.49
C ILE A 107 2.58 -8.68 -23.53
N SER A 108 3.50 -8.80 -22.58
CA SER A 108 3.44 -9.82 -21.53
C SER A 108 3.11 -9.15 -20.21
N GLU A 109 2.05 -9.61 -19.55
CA GLU A 109 1.78 -9.23 -18.16
C GLU A 109 2.85 -9.85 -17.25
N TYR A 110 3.21 -9.13 -16.20
CA TYR A 110 4.10 -9.56 -15.14
C TYR A 110 3.40 -9.41 -13.80
N GLU A 111 3.47 -10.46 -12.98
CA GLU A 111 3.01 -10.43 -11.60
C GLU A 111 4.01 -11.15 -10.70
N HIS A 112 4.26 -10.57 -9.54
CA HIS A 112 5.05 -11.18 -8.47
C HIS A 112 4.43 -10.83 -7.12
N GLU A 113 4.31 -11.83 -6.25
CA GLU A 113 3.74 -11.70 -4.91
C GLU A 113 4.71 -12.32 -3.91
N ASP A 114 5.04 -11.56 -2.87
CA ASP A 114 5.87 -12.06 -1.76
C ASP A 114 5.57 -11.27 -0.46
N SER A 115 6.34 -11.56 0.58
CA SER A 115 6.20 -10.97 1.90
C SER A 115 7.55 -10.65 2.52
N PHE A 116 7.61 -9.58 3.32
CA PHE A 116 8.80 -9.20 4.08
C PHE A 116 8.44 -8.80 5.50
N THR A 117 9.45 -8.77 6.37
CA THR A 117 9.29 -8.30 7.75
C THR A 117 9.85 -6.90 7.90
N ALA A 118 9.04 -5.97 8.39
CA ALA A 118 9.42 -4.61 8.76
C ALA A 118 8.38 -4.01 9.72
N SER A 119 8.76 -2.96 10.44
CA SER A 119 7.83 -2.21 11.30
C SER A 119 6.62 -1.69 10.53
N GLU A 120 5.50 -1.51 11.23
CA GLU A 120 4.26 -0.91 10.67
C GLU A 120 4.50 0.51 10.11
N GLN A 121 5.51 1.21 10.64
CA GLN A 121 5.88 2.57 10.22
C GLN A 121 6.89 2.58 9.07
N ALA A 122 7.23 1.42 8.50
CA ALA A 122 8.21 1.32 7.43
C ALA A 122 7.73 2.05 6.17
N VAL A 123 8.65 2.77 5.54
CA VAL A 123 8.43 3.41 4.24
C VAL A 123 8.85 2.43 3.16
N VAL A 124 7.87 1.90 2.43
CA VAL A 124 8.06 0.91 1.38
C VAL A 124 7.99 1.56 0.01
N LYS A 125 9.01 1.37 -0.81
CA LYS A 125 9.12 1.95 -2.17
C LYS A 125 9.51 0.89 -3.20
N LEU A 126 9.15 1.16 -4.44
CA LEU A 126 9.54 0.38 -5.61
C LEU A 126 10.74 1.04 -6.31
N GLU A 127 11.70 0.25 -6.74
CA GLU A 127 12.79 0.66 -7.61
C GLU A 127 12.91 -0.31 -8.78
N VAL A 128 12.99 0.20 -10.01
CA VAL A 128 13.05 -0.63 -11.22
C VAL A 128 14.33 -0.29 -11.98
N ILE A 129 15.15 -1.30 -12.22
CA ILE A 129 16.48 -1.22 -12.84
C ILE A 129 16.48 -2.11 -14.09
N ASP A 130 17.13 -1.68 -15.18
CA ASP A 130 17.10 -2.36 -16.49
C ASP A 130 18.45 -2.41 -17.25
#